data_AF-C1C086-F1
#
_entry.id   AF-C1C086-F1
#
_cell.length_a   1.000
_cell.length_b   1.000
_cell.length_c   1.000
_cell.angle_alpha   90.00
_cell.angle_beta   90.00
_cell.angle_gamma   90.00
#
_symmetry.space_group_name_H-M   'P 1'
#
loop_
_entity.id
_entity.type
_entity.pdbx_description
1 polymer ?
#
loop_
_entity_poly.entity_id
_entity_poly.type
_entity_poly.pdbx_seq_one_letter_code
_entity_poly.pdbx_strand_id
1 'polypeptide(L)'
;MDKVKLRSIESLKEESSRFVVPQRVTYEQNGVEKLWDMVQSHDSVGAIIYNKTSKKLVFVSQFRPPVYVRALTETSQQPLNELVKIAEKTSGSSGICLELCMGIVDDNCLSPEETVKKEILEETGFSVSSVEKIGTWIASVGLTGGKTSTFYAEVSEKDRVSSGGGCSDEGELIDVVEMSPSELKEYIDSSKTKPISTPTNVLLAYYWFMANKFQK
;
A
#
# COMPACT_ATOMS: atom_id res chain seq x y z
N MET A 1 32.80 -3.14 8.54
CA MET A 1 31.42 -3.69 8.53
C MET A 1 31.15 -4.25 9.90
N ASP A 2 29.97 -3.97 10.45
CA ASP A 2 29.52 -4.57 11.71
C ASP A 2 29.48 -6.10 11.58
N LYS A 3 29.83 -6.80 12.65
CA LYS A 3 29.63 -8.25 12.73
C LYS A 3 28.26 -8.51 13.33
N VAL A 4 27.34 -9.03 12.53
CA VAL A 4 26.00 -9.44 12.96
C VAL A 4 25.93 -10.97 12.98
N LYS A 5 25.47 -11.53 14.11
CA LYS A 5 25.25 -12.96 14.28
C LYS A 5 23.83 -13.20 14.77
N LEU A 6 22.98 -13.78 13.92
CA LEU A 6 21.64 -14.22 14.32
C LEU A 6 21.75 -15.36 15.33
N ARG A 7 20.93 -15.30 16.39
CA ARG A 7 20.85 -16.31 17.45
C ARG A 7 19.58 -17.15 17.31
N SER A 8 18.43 -16.51 17.14
CA SER A 8 17.17 -17.19 16.83
C SER A 8 16.20 -16.27 16.08
N ILE A 9 15.22 -16.90 15.40
CA ILE A 9 14.03 -16.27 14.82
C ILE A 9 12.87 -17.15 15.21
N GLU A 10 11.92 -16.61 15.97
CA GLU A 10 10.83 -17.39 16.57
C GLU A 10 9.50 -16.72 16.28
N SER A 11 8.51 -17.49 15.82
CA SER A 11 7.13 -16.99 15.65
C SER A 11 6.53 -16.68 17.02
N LEU A 12 5.95 -15.49 17.18
CA LEU A 12 5.27 -15.11 18.44
C LEU A 12 3.92 -15.81 18.61
N LYS A 13 3.32 -16.25 17.51
CA LYS A 13 2.11 -17.08 17.48
C LYS A 13 2.08 -17.88 16.17
N GLU A 14 2.25 -19.20 16.27
CA GLU A 14 2.17 -20.09 15.11
C GLU A 14 0.75 -20.11 14.51
N GLU A 15 0.67 -20.27 13.19
CA GLU A 15 -0.56 -20.45 12.40
C GLU A 15 -1.64 -19.36 12.55
N SER A 16 -1.28 -18.17 13.06
CA SER A 16 -2.28 -17.14 13.35
C SER A 16 -2.84 -16.41 12.12
N SER A 17 -2.16 -16.48 10.97
CA SER A 17 -2.56 -15.78 9.75
C SER A 17 -1.84 -16.37 8.53
N ARG A 18 -2.55 -16.37 7.38
CA ARG A 18 -2.01 -16.77 6.07
C ARG A 18 -1.19 -15.68 5.38
N PHE A 19 -1.26 -14.44 5.87
CA PHE A 19 -0.67 -13.26 5.21
C PHE A 19 0.49 -12.63 5.98
N VAL A 20 0.43 -12.69 7.32
CA VAL A 20 1.41 -12.04 8.19
C VAL A 20 1.74 -12.91 9.40
N VAL A 21 3.02 -13.07 9.73
CA VAL A 21 3.46 -13.84 10.90
C VAL A 21 4.37 -12.97 11.77
N PRO A 22 3.93 -12.57 12.99
CA PRO A 22 4.79 -11.84 13.92
C PRO A 22 5.92 -12.74 14.43
N GLN A 23 7.14 -12.23 14.43
CA GLN A 23 8.36 -12.95 14.80
C GLN A 23 9.22 -12.11 15.73
N ARG A 24 9.97 -12.77 16.61
CA ARG A 24 11.04 -12.17 17.41
C ARG A 24 12.39 -12.67 16.93
N VAL A 25 13.29 -11.74 16.66
CA VAL A 25 14.68 -12.00 16.25
C VAL A 25 15.60 -11.68 17.40
N THR A 26 16.39 -12.67 17.83
CA THR A 26 17.50 -12.48 18.77
C THR A 26 18.80 -12.47 17.98
N TYR A 27 19.63 -11.45 18.16
CA TYR A 27 20.89 -11.33 17.43
C TYR A 27 21.97 -10.60 18.24
N GLU A 28 23.23 -10.88 17.91
CA GLU A 28 24.37 -10.13 18.42
C GLU A 28 24.90 -9.21 17.33
N GLN A 29 25.15 -7.94 17.66
CA GLN A 29 25.80 -6.97 16.79
C GLN A 29 26.99 -6.35 17.53
N ASN A 30 28.20 -6.58 17.02
CA ASN A 30 29.45 -6.09 17.61
C ASN A 30 29.60 -6.45 19.10
N GLY A 31 29.25 -7.69 19.48
CA GLY A 31 29.33 -8.16 20.86
C GLY A 31 28.15 -7.76 21.76
N VAL A 32 27.17 -7.01 21.23
CA VAL A 32 25.97 -6.60 21.98
C VAL A 32 24.78 -7.42 21.55
N GLU A 33 24.15 -8.12 22.48
CA GLU A 33 22.91 -8.86 22.27
C GLU A 33 21.70 -7.90 22.14
N LYS A 34 20.80 -8.21 21.21
CA LYS A 34 19.63 -7.42 20.86
C LYS A 34 18.43 -8.31 20.56
N LEU A 35 17.25 -7.75 20.78
CA LEU A 35 15.96 -8.32 20.43
C LEU A 35 15.24 -7.36 19.50
N TRP A 36 14.58 -7.88 18.47
CA TRP A 36 13.77 -7.11 17.54
C TRP A 36 12.51 -7.87 17.16
N ASP A 37 11.36 -7.21 17.22
CA ASP A 37 10.10 -7.79 16.74
C ASP A 37 9.87 -7.35 15.29
N MET A 38 9.55 -8.31 14.43
CA MET A 38 9.27 -8.10 13.02
C MET A 38 7.98 -8.82 12.61
N VAL A 39 7.50 -8.55 11.41
CA VAL A 39 6.36 -9.22 10.80
C VAL A 39 6.80 -9.76 9.45
N GLN A 40 6.82 -11.09 9.31
CA GLN A 40 6.96 -11.72 8.00
C GLN A 40 5.69 -11.44 7.19
N SER A 41 5.84 -10.93 5.96
CA SER A 41 4.74 -10.66 5.02
C SER A 41 5.18 -10.95 3.59
N HIS A 42 4.23 -10.89 2.65
CA HIS A 42 4.53 -10.97 1.21
C HIS A 42 5.25 -9.72 0.70
N ASP A 43 5.98 -9.88 -0.40
CA ASP A 43 6.41 -8.77 -1.26
C ASP A 43 5.18 -8.18 -1.97
N SER A 44 5.31 -6.98 -2.55
CA SER A 44 4.20 -6.27 -3.20
C SER A 44 4.59 -5.60 -4.51
N VAL A 45 3.57 -5.26 -5.29
CA VAL A 45 3.66 -4.44 -6.51
C VAL A 45 2.76 -3.23 -6.40
N GLY A 46 3.04 -2.18 -7.17
CA GLY A 46 2.15 -1.03 -7.29
C GLY A 46 2.39 -0.21 -8.54
N ALA A 47 1.36 0.51 -8.98
CA ALA A 47 1.39 1.27 -10.23
C ALA A 47 1.04 2.75 -10.06
N ILE A 48 1.82 3.59 -10.73
CA ILE A 48 1.43 4.96 -11.07
C ILE A 48 0.74 4.89 -12.43
N ILE A 49 -0.54 5.20 -12.48
CA ILE A 49 -1.35 5.08 -13.70
C ILE A 49 -1.75 6.48 -14.16
N TYR A 50 -1.43 6.82 -15.41
CA TYR A 50 -1.83 8.09 -16.00
C TYR A 50 -2.80 7.88 -17.17
N ASN A 51 -4.00 8.41 -17.03
CA ASN A 51 -5.00 8.44 -18.09
C ASN A 51 -4.77 9.63 -19.00
N LYS A 52 -4.28 9.37 -20.21
CA LYS A 52 -3.97 10.41 -21.21
C LYS A 52 -5.22 11.07 -21.79
N THR A 53 -6.37 10.41 -21.75
CA THR A 53 -7.63 10.98 -22.23
C THR A 53 -8.17 12.02 -21.25
N SER A 54 -8.28 11.67 -19.97
CA SER A 54 -8.77 12.59 -18.93
C SER A 54 -7.67 13.55 -18.43
N LYS A 55 -6.40 13.25 -18.72
CA LYS A 55 -5.21 13.92 -18.20
C LYS A 55 -5.10 13.84 -16.66
N LYS A 56 -5.53 12.71 -16.10
CA LYS A 56 -5.56 12.46 -14.65
C LYS A 56 -4.71 11.26 -14.27
N LEU A 57 -4.19 11.29 -13.05
CA LEU A 57 -3.63 10.13 -12.39
C LEU A 57 -4.79 9.29 -11.81
N VAL A 58 -4.69 7.97 -11.96
CA VAL A 58 -5.68 7.01 -11.46
C VAL A 58 -5.14 6.40 -10.17
N PHE A 59 -5.97 6.46 -9.13
CA PHE A 59 -5.76 5.95 -7.79
C PHE A 59 -6.91 5.02 -7.41
N VAL A 60 -6.74 4.36 -6.27
CA VAL A 60 -7.80 3.58 -5.64
C VAL A 60 -8.08 4.13 -4.24
N SER A 61 -9.30 3.94 -3.76
CA SER A 61 -9.72 4.32 -2.43
C SER A 61 -10.40 3.14 -1.76
N GLN A 62 -9.92 2.75 -0.57
CA GLN A 62 -10.42 1.58 0.13
C GLN A 62 -10.28 1.71 1.65
N PHE A 63 -11.05 0.90 2.38
CA PHE A 63 -11.01 0.87 3.83
C PHE A 63 -9.80 0.08 4.34
N ARG A 64 -8.98 0.72 5.19
CA ARG A 64 -7.85 0.07 5.87
C ARG A 64 -8.13 -0.05 7.38
N PRO A 65 -8.41 -1.27 7.89
CA PRO A 65 -8.69 -1.47 9.32
C PRO A 65 -7.64 -0.89 10.27
N PRO A 66 -6.31 -0.99 10.02
CA PRO A 66 -5.32 -0.42 10.92
C PRO A 66 -5.44 1.11 11.08
N VAL A 67 -5.77 1.83 10.00
CA VAL A 67 -5.95 3.28 10.01
C VAL A 67 -7.22 3.65 10.80
N TYR A 68 -8.31 2.91 10.58
CA TYR A 68 -9.55 3.09 11.32
C TYR A 68 -9.37 2.88 12.83
N VAL A 69 -8.78 1.74 13.22
CA VAL A 69 -8.56 1.39 14.63
C VAL A 69 -7.65 2.42 15.31
N ARG A 70 -6.62 2.91 14.61
CA ARG A 70 -5.78 3.99 15.12
C ARG A 70 -6.57 5.27 15.36
N ALA A 71 -7.40 5.69 14.40
CA ALA A 71 -8.24 6.88 14.52
C ALA A 71 -9.24 6.76 15.68
N LEU A 72 -9.85 5.59 15.88
CA LEU A 72 -10.73 5.32 17.03
C LEU A 72 -9.99 5.44 18.36
N THR A 73 -8.78 4.89 18.43
CA THR A 73 -7.96 4.92 19.64
C THR A 73 -7.59 6.35 20.01
N GLU A 74 -7.15 7.15 19.04
CA GLU A 74 -6.77 8.55 19.26
C GLU A 74 -7.96 9.42 19.66
N THR A 75 -9.12 9.20 19.05
CA THR A 75 -10.32 10.02 19.31
C THR A 75 -10.98 9.67 20.65
N SER A 76 -11.04 8.39 20.99
CA SER A 76 -11.75 7.93 22.20
C SER A 76 -10.89 7.93 23.46
N GLN A 77 -9.56 7.77 23.31
CA GLN A 77 -8.61 7.52 24.40
C GLN A 77 -8.99 6.33 25.29
N GLN A 78 -9.75 5.38 24.75
CA GLN A 78 -10.18 4.17 25.45
C GLN A 78 -9.26 2.99 25.16
N PRO A 79 -9.18 1.99 26.05
CA PRO A 79 -8.42 0.77 25.82
C PRO A 79 -9.00 -0.06 24.67
N LEU A 80 -8.17 -0.93 24.06
CA LEU A 80 -8.52 -1.71 22.86
C LEU A 80 -9.84 -2.49 22.99
N ASN A 81 -10.13 -3.02 24.17
CA ASN A 81 -11.32 -3.83 24.43
C ASN A 81 -12.64 -3.04 24.36
N GLU A 82 -12.58 -1.70 24.45
CA GLU A 82 -13.77 -0.84 24.32
C GLU A 82 -13.98 -0.32 22.89
N LEU A 83 -12.98 -0.47 22.00
CA LEU A 83 -13.03 0.09 20.64
C LEU A 83 -14.15 -0.49 19.78
N VAL A 84 -14.54 -1.75 20.00
CA VAL A 84 -15.66 -2.38 19.27
C VAL A 84 -16.97 -1.61 19.49
N LYS A 85 -17.28 -1.26 20.74
CA LYS A 85 -18.51 -0.49 21.07
C LYS A 85 -18.48 0.94 20.52
N ILE A 86 -17.28 1.51 20.40
CA ILE A 86 -17.08 2.84 19.83
C ILE A 86 -17.25 2.78 18.31
N ALA A 87 -16.72 1.74 17.66
CA ALA A 87 -16.82 1.53 16.22
C ALA A 87 -18.28 1.40 15.76
N GLU A 88 -19.14 0.73 16.53
CA GLU A 88 -20.59 0.63 16.26
C GLU A 88 -21.29 2.00 16.09
N LYS A 89 -20.72 3.05 16.69
CA LYS A 89 -21.27 4.41 16.68
C LYS A 89 -20.47 5.38 15.81
N THR A 90 -19.43 4.91 15.13
CA THR A 90 -18.48 5.74 14.40
C THR A 90 -18.44 5.34 12.93
N SER A 91 -18.63 6.32 12.04
CA SER A 91 -18.48 6.11 10.59
C SER A 91 -17.12 5.49 10.23
N GLY A 92 -17.11 4.52 9.32
CA GLY A 92 -15.88 3.91 8.77
C GLY A 92 -15.02 4.86 7.92
N SER A 93 -15.50 6.08 7.64
CA SER A 93 -14.81 7.05 6.79
C SER A 93 -13.41 7.43 7.27
N SER A 94 -13.12 7.34 8.57
CA SER A 94 -11.76 7.58 9.11
C SER A 94 -10.76 6.47 8.76
N GLY A 95 -11.22 5.33 8.25
CA GLY A 95 -10.38 4.24 7.73
C GLY A 95 -10.19 4.27 6.22
N ILE A 96 -10.89 5.15 5.49
CA ILE A 96 -10.77 5.22 4.03
C ILE A 96 -9.45 5.90 3.65
N CYS A 97 -8.69 5.26 2.78
CA CYS A 97 -7.37 5.69 2.36
C CYS A 97 -7.30 5.84 0.83
N LEU A 98 -6.67 6.92 0.36
CA LEU A 98 -6.32 7.09 -1.06
C LEU A 98 -4.94 6.45 -1.31
N GLU A 99 -4.85 5.56 -2.27
CA GLU A 99 -3.68 4.71 -2.49
C GLU A 99 -3.37 4.57 -3.99
N LEU A 100 -2.13 4.16 -4.31
CA LEU A 100 -1.83 3.62 -5.63
C LEU A 100 -2.57 2.28 -5.80
N CYS A 101 -2.82 1.89 -7.04
CA CYS A 101 -3.21 0.50 -7.33
C CYS A 101 -2.05 -0.42 -6.91
N MET A 102 -2.32 -1.38 -6.03
CA MET A 102 -1.29 -2.21 -5.36
C MET A 102 -1.80 -3.61 -5.04
N GLY A 103 -0.93 -4.60 -5.19
CA GLY A 103 -1.23 -5.99 -4.84
C GLY A 103 -0.06 -6.69 -4.17
N ILE A 104 -0.37 -7.81 -3.50
CA ILE A 104 0.66 -8.71 -2.95
C ILE A 104 1.17 -9.65 -4.03
N VAL A 105 2.41 -10.09 -3.89
CA VAL A 105 2.98 -11.16 -4.73
C VAL A 105 2.80 -12.48 -3.98
N ASP A 106 1.72 -13.19 -4.28
CA ASP A 106 1.36 -14.47 -3.67
C ASP A 106 1.21 -15.63 -4.67
N ASP A 107 1.10 -15.35 -5.97
CA ASP A 107 1.23 -16.33 -7.04
C ASP A 107 2.67 -16.41 -7.57
N ASN A 108 3.36 -17.51 -7.23
CA ASN A 108 4.72 -17.77 -7.68
C ASN A 108 4.85 -18.03 -9.20
N CYS A 109 3.73 -18.16 -9.92
CA CYS A 109 3.71 -18.32 -11.37
C CYS A 109 3.73 -16.98 -12.10
N LEU A 110 3.48 -15.86 -11.42
CA LEU A 110 3.45 -14.53 -12.02
C LEU A 110 4.73 -13.76 -11.70
N SER A 111 5.27 -13.09 -12.71
CA SER A 111 6.28 -12.04 -12.51
C SER A 111 5.65 -10.79 -11.87
N PRO A 112 6.45 -9.93 -11.20
CA PRO A 112 5.93 -8.66 -10.68
C PRO A 112 5.26 -7.76 -11.74
N GLU A 113 5.69 -7.86 -13.00
CA GLU A 113 5.05 -7.15 -14.13
C GLU A 113 3.69 -7.75 -14.48
N GLU A 114 3.53 -9.08 -14.44
CA GLU A 114 2.24 -9.73 -14.69
C GLU A 114 1.28 -9.49 -13.54
N THR A 115 1.76 -9.60 -12.30
CA THR A 115 0.98 -9.27 -11.10
C THR A 115 0.44 -7.85 -11.19
N VAL A 116 1.28 -6.84 -11.42
CA VAL A 116 0.78 -5.45 -11.43
C VAL A 116 -0.21 -5.18 -12.57
N LYS A 117 -0.07 -5.83 -13.73
CA LYS A 117 -1.06 -5.69 -14.81
C LYS A 117 -2.41 -6.29 -14.42
N LYS A 118 -2.40 -7.43 -13.73
CA LYS A 118 -3.60 -8.05 -13.18
C LYS A 118 -4.28 -7.12 -12.17
N GLU A 119 -3.52 -6.57 -11.22
CA GLU A 119 -4.03 -5.62 -10.21
C GLU A 119 -4.63 -4.36 -10.86
N ILE A 120 -3.96 -3.78 -11.87
CA ILE A 120 -4.49 -2.61 -12.60
C ILE A 120 -5.87 -2.94 -13.20
N LEU A 121 -6.01 -4.12 -13.80
CA LEU A 121 -7.29 -4.55 -14.39
C LEU A 121 -8.37 -4.75 -13.33
N GLU A 122 -8.05 -5.46 -12.24
CA GLU A 122 -9.00 -5.82 -11.19
C GLU A 122 -9.45 -4.60 -10.39
N GLU A 123 -8.51 -3.79 -9.90
CA GLU A 123 -8.83 -2.65 -9.03
C GLU A 123 -9.38 -1.46 -9.83
N THR A 124 -8.84 -1.17 -11.03
CA THR A 124 -9.15 0.07 -11.77
C THR A 124 -10.00 -0.11 -13.02
N GLY A 125 -10.13 -1.35 -13.51
CA GLY A 125 -10.87 -1.66 -14.73
C GLY A 125 -10.14 -1.31 -16.03
N PHE A 126 -8.88 -0.88 -15.96
CA PHE A 126 -8.04 -0.61 -17.13
C PHE A 126 -7.21 -1.83 -17.52
N SER A 127 -7.23 -2.19 -18.79
CA SER A 127 -6.36 -3.23 -19.35
C SER A 127 -5.11 -2.61 -19.97
N VAL A 128 -3.93 -2.93 -19.44
CA VAL A 128 -2.64 -2.41 -19.94
C VAL A 128 -1.84 -3.48 -20.66
N SER A 129 -1.28 -3.16 -21.83
CA SER A 129 -0.41 -4.07 -22.58
C SER A 129 1.02 -4.12 -22.02
N SER A 130 1.52 -2.99 -21.52
CA SER A 130 2.87 -2.82 -21.00
C SER A 130 2.91 -1.91 -19.80
N VAL A 131 3.88 -2.14 -18.92
CA VAL A 131 4.21 -1.29 -17.78
C VAL A 131 5.71 -1.01 -17.79
N GLU A 132 6.11 0.14 -17.27
CA GLU A 132 7.51 0.54 -17.11
C GLU A 132 7.93 0.35 -15.65
N LYS A 133 8.93 -0.49 -15.39
CA LYS A 133 9.46 -0.64 -14.03
C LYS A 133 10.21 0.62 -13.61
N ILE A 134 9.75 1.24 -12.51
CA ILE A 134 10.42 2.37 -11.88
C ILE A 134 11.56 1.87 -11.00
N GLY A 135 11.30 0.84 -10.20
CA GLY A 135 12.28 0.28 -9.27
C GLY A 135 11.68 -0.73 -8.30
N THR A 136 12.54 -1.31 -7.47
CA THR A 136 12.14 -2.16 -6.35
C THR A 136 12.81 -1.63 -5.08
N TRP A 137 12.04 -1.49 -4.01
CA TRP A 137 12.46 -0.87 -2.76
C TRP A 137 12.20 -1.80 -1.59
N ILE A 138 12.97 -1.68 -0.52
CA ILE A 138 12.62 -2.34 0.75
C ILE A 138 11.61 -1.44 1.46
N ALA A 139 10.39 -1.94 1.63
CA ALA A 139 9.33 -1.30 2.38
C ALA A 139 9.39 -1.70 3.86
N SER A 140 8.86 -0.82 4.73
CA SER A 140 8.72 -1.09 6.17
C SER A 140 10.00 -1.66 6.81
N VAL A 141 11.16 -1.01 6.55
CA VAL A 141 12.52 -1.49 6.90
C VAL A 141 12.73 -1.84 8.37
N GLY A 142 11.92 -1.28 9.29
CA GLY A 142 11.98 -1.57 10.72
C GLY A 142 10.98 -2.62 11.20
N LEU A 143 10.11 -3.12 10.32
CA LEU A 143 9.01 -4.02 10.69
C LEU A 143 8.94 -5.27 9.81
N THR A 144 8.91 -5.15 8.48
CA THR A 144 8.75 -6.33 7.60
C THR A 144 9.99 -6.61 6.76
N GLY A 145 10.67 -5.57 6.27
CA GLY A 145 11.77 -5.73 5.33
C GLY A 145 11.35 -6.30 3.96
N GLY A 146 10.05 -6.27 3.64
CA GLY A 146 9.51 -6.77 2.37
C GLY A 146 9.88 -5.86 1.19
N LYS A 147 9.85 -6.40 -0.03
CA LYS A 147 10.12 -5.64 -1.25
C LYS A 147 8.82 -5.12 -1.85
N THR A 148 8.87 -3.91 -2.39
CA THR A 148 7.80 -3.34 -3.22
C THR A 148 8.36 -2.96 -4.58
N SER A 149 7.83 -3.56 -5.66
CA SER A 149 8.17 -3.19 -7.04
C SER A 149 7.16 -2.18 -7.57
N THR A 150 7.63 -0.99 -7.95
CA THR A 150 6.77 0.09 -8.45
C THR A 150 6.89 0.22 -9.96
N PHE A 151 5.76 0.41 -10.63
CA PHE A 151 5.64 0.53 -12.07
C PHE A 151 4.90 1.81 -12.48
N TYR A 152 5.06 2.19 -13.74
CA TYR A 152 4.28 3.24 -14.40
C TYR A 152 3.51 2.65 -15.58
N ALA A 153 2.28 3.12 -15.78
CA ALA A 153 1.45 2.75 -16.91
C ALA A 153 0.72 3.97 -17.48
N GLU A 154 0.56 4.00 -18.79
CA GLU A 154 -0.33 4.95 -19.46
C GLU A 154 -1.57 4.23 -19.96
N VAL A 155 -2.72 4.83 -19.71
CA VAL A 155 -4.03 4.35 -20.16
C VAL A 155 -4.79 5.45 -20.89
N SER A 156 -5.86 5.07 -21.55
CA SER A 156 -6.86 5.93 -22.17
C SER A 156 -8.24 5.35 -21.89
N GLU A 157 -9.31 6.10 -22.18
CA GLU A 157 -10.67 5.57 -22.02
C GLU A 157 -10.96 4.34 -22.90
N LYS A 158 -10.17 4.09 -23.96
CA LYS A 158 -10.30 2.88 -24.78
C LYS A 158 -9.81 1.63 -24.04
N ASP A 159 -8.95 1.81 -23.05
CA ASP A 159 -8.36 0.74 -22.27
C ASP A 159 -9.25 0.36 -21.06
N ARG A 160 -10.30 1.14 -20.78
CA ARG A 160 -11.27 0.86 -19.72
C ARG A 160 -12.24 -0.23 -20.17
N VAL A 161 -12.12 -1.42 -19.59
CA VAL A 161 -12.93 -2.59 -19.95
C VAL A 161 -13.97 -2.95 -18.88
N SER A 162 -13.84 -2.41 -17.67
CA SER A 162 -14.82 -2.53 -16.58
C SER A 162 -14.80 -1.28 -15.70
N SER A 163 -15.64 -1.25 -14.66
CA SER A 163 -15.63 -0.21 -13.63
C SER A 163 -14.45 -0.31 -12.63
N GLY A 164 -13.67 -1.40 -12.68
CA GLY A 164 -12.80 -1.78 -11.56
C GLY A 164 -13.61 -2.23 -10.35
N GLY A 165 -12.98 -2.22 -9.18
CA GLY A 165 -13.63 -2.54 -7.90
C GLY A 165 -12.89 -3.56 -7.03
N GLY A 166 -11.84 -4.18 -7.56
CA GLY A 166 -11.11 -5.27 -6.90
C GLY A 166 -11.82 -6.62 -7.05
N CYS A 167 -11.38 -7.59 -6.26
CA CYS A 167 -11.90 -8.96 -6.27
C CYS A 167 -12.96 -9.17 -5.17
N SER A 168 -14.22 -9.37 -5.57
CA SER A 168 -15.32 -9.59 -4.62
C SER A 168 -15.18 -10.88 -3.80
N ASP A 169 -14.57 -11.92 -4.37
CA ASP A 169 -14.32 -13.19 -3.69
C ASP A 169 -13.26 -13.04 -2.57
N GLU A 170 -12.43 -12.00 -2.66
CA GLU A 170 -11.47 -11.60 -1.63
C GLU A 170 -12.04 -10.58 -0.64
N GLY A 171 -13.30 -10.17 -0.84
CA GLY A 171 -14.00 -9.21 0.01
C GLY A 171 -13.57 -7.76 -0.21
N GLU A 172 -12.94 -7.47 -1.36
CA GLU A 172 -12.49 -6.13 -1.69
C GLU A 172 -13.66 -5.21 -2.05
N LEU A 173 -13.55 -3.96 -1.60
CA LEU A 173 -14.48 -2.88 -1.89
C LEU A 173 -13.65 -1.64 -2.20
N ILE A 174 -13.32 -1.49 -3.48
CA ILE A 174 -12.36 -0.49 -3.96
C ILE A 174 -13.08 0.51 -4.87
N ASP A 175 -12.89 1.80 -4.60
CA ASP A 175 -13.35 2.88 -5.47
C ASP A 175 -12.21 3.38 -6.35
N VAL A 176 -12.46 3.56 -7.65
CA VAL A 176 -11.50 4.18 -8.57
C VAL A 176 -11.57 5.70 -8.45
N VAL A 177 -10.43 6.35 -8.20
CA VAL A 177 -10.33 7.80 -8.00
C VAL A 177 -9.41 8.41 -9.05
N GLU A 178 -9.91 9.37 -9.82
CA GLU A 178 -9.10 10.09 -10.82
C GLU A 178 -8.87 11.54 -10.41
N MET A 179 -7.60 11.92 -10.28
CA MET A 179 -7.19 13.27 -9.90
C MET A 179 -6.25 13.88 -10.95
N SER A 180 -6.52 15.11 -11.33
CA SER A 180 -5.53 15.92 -12.06
C SER A 180 -4.28 16.12 -11.18
N PRO A 181 -3.11 16.36 -11.80
CA PRO A 181 -1.89 16.65 -11.03
C PRO A 181 -2.04 17.84 -10.07
N SER A 182 -2.85 18.84 -10.42
CA SER A 182 -3.17 19.97 -9.53
C SER A 182 -4.01 19.54 -8.32
N GLU A 183 -5.08 18.77 -8.52
CA GLU A 183 -5.91 18.28 -7.42
C GLU A 183 -5.10 17.40 -6.46
N LEU A 184 -4.25 16.53 -6.99
CA LEU A 184 -3.39 15.68 -6.16
C LEU A 184 -2.37 16.50 -5.38
N LYS A 185 -1.81 17.55 -5.99
CA LYS A 185 -0.90 18.47 -5.31
C LYS A 185 -1.60 19.19 -4.16
N GLU A 186 -2.83 19.64 -4.34
CA GLU A 186 -3.63 20.25 -3.27
C GLU A 186 -3.90 19.26 -2.14
N TYR A 187 -4.28 18.02 -2.47
CA TYR A 187 -4.48 16.95 -1.48
C TYR A 187 -3.21 16.70 -0.66
N ILE A 188 -2.06 16.54 -1.33
CA ILE A 188 -0.76 16.38 -0.67
C ILE A 188 -0.41 17.60 0.20
N ASP A 189 -0.56 18.82 -0.32
CA ASP A 189 -0.23 20.04 0.43
C ASP A 189 -1.11 20.22 1.67
N SER A 190 -2.32 19.68 1.68
CA SER A 190 -3.18 19.68 2.87
C SER A 190 -2.58 18.90 4.05
N SER A 191 -1.61 18.01 3.79
CA SER A 191 -0.88 17.29 4.83
C SER A 191 -0.06 18.19 5.77
N LYS A 192 0.20 19.45 5.37
CA LYS A 192 0.95 20.43 6.16
C LYS A 192 0.18 20.93 7.37
N THR A 193 -1.14 20.83 7.36
CA THR A 193 -2.01 21.33 8.44
C THR A 193 -2.68 20.23 9.23
N LYS A 194 -2.88 19.05 8.64
CA LYS A 194 -3.44 17.86 9.29
C LYS A 194 -2.94 16.58 8.62
N PRO A 195 -2.90 15.44 9.31
CA PRO A 195 -2.67 14.15 8.66
C PRO A 195 -3.71 13.87 7.57
N ILE A 196 -3.27 13.23 6.49
CA ILE A 196 -4.12 12.72 5.42
C ILE A 196 -4.00 11.20 5.36
N SER A 197 -5.09 10.51 5.05
CA SER A 197 -5.15 9.05 4.95
C SER A 197 -4.59 8.57 3.61
N THR A 198 -3.26 8.59 3.49
CA THR A 198 -2.55 8.08 2.31
C THR A 198 -1.16 7.56 2.71
N PRO A 199 -0.69 6.46 2.11
CA PRO A 199 0.68 6.02 2.26
C PRO A 199 1.68 6.97 1.57
N THR A 200 2.90 7.06 2.09
CA THR A 200 3.95 7.96 1.56
C THR A 200 4.35 7.65 0.11
N ASN A 201 4.06 6.45 -0.40
CA ASN A 201 4.33 6.12 -1.80
C ASN A 201 3.47 6.94 -2.78
N VAL A 202 2.30 7.48 -2.39
CA VAL A 202 1.52 8.42 -3.20
C VAL A 202 2.27 9.75 -3.38
N LEU A 203 2.92 10.24 -2.32
CA LEU A 203 3.78 11.43 -2.39
C LEU A 203 4.96 11.21 -3.35
N LEU A 204 5.64 10.07 -3.23
CA LEU A 204 6.76 9.71 -4.09
C LEU A 204 6.31 9.54 -5.54
N ALA A 205 5.17 8.89 -5.76
CA ALA A 205 4.58 8.70 -7.08
C ALA A 205 4.26 10.03 -7.75
N TYR A 206 3.64 10.98 -7.03
CA TYR A 206 3.38 12.31 -7.55
C TYR A 206 4.68 12.98 -8.01
N TYR A 207 5.71 13.07 -7.16
CA TYR A 207 6.95 13.73 -7.54
C TYR A 207 7.70 13.02 -8.65
N TRP A 208 7.72 11.69 -8.66
CA TRP A 208 8.33 10.92 -9.75
C TRP A 208 7.61 11.19 -11.07
N PHE A 209 6.27 11.15 -11.08
CA PHE A 209 5.47 11.43 -12.27
C PHE A 209 5.74 12.85 -12.79
N MET A 210 5.73 13.83 -11.90
CA MET A 210 6.00 15.23 -12.25
C MET A 210 7.40 15.45 -12.84
N ALA A 211 8.40 14.71 -12.35
CA ALA A 211 9.79 14.85 -12.81
C ALA A 211 10.06 14.10 -14.13
N ASN A 212 9.39 12.98 -14.39
CA ASN A 212 9.75 12.06 -15.47
C ASN A 212 8.75 11.99 -16.62
N LYS A 213 7.46 12.26 -16.36
CA LYS A 213 6.37 11.99 -17.31
C LYS A 213 5.51 13.21 -17.60
N PHE A 214 5.30 14.09 -16.63
CA PHE A 214 4.45 15.26 -16.81
C PHE A 214 5.16 16.35 -17.64
N GLN A 215 4.82 16.42 -18.92
CA GLN A 215 5.16 17.55 -19.78
C GLN A 215 4.04 18.60 -19.65
N LYS A 216 4.40 19.82 -19.24
CA LYS A 216 3.47 20.95 -19.09
C LYS A 216 2.88 21.39 -20.42
#